data_AF-L7JZW1-F1
#
_entry.id   AF-L7JZW1-F1
#
_cell.length_a   1.000
_cell.length_b   1.000
_cell.length_c   1.000
_cell.angle_alpha   90.00
_cell.angle_beta   90.00
_cell.angle_gamma   90.00
#
_symmetry.space_group_name_H-M   'P 1'
#
loop_
_entity.id
_entity.type
_entity.pdbx_description
1 polymer ?
#
loop_
_entity_poly.entity_id
_entity_poly.type
_entity_poly.pdbx_seq_one_letter_code
_entity_poly.pdbx_strand_id
1 'polypeptide(L)'
;MKRVEDVNITRSILIGTSATLIKNPTTDNTHTWKFYIKSPTNTPMHYISKAVLTLHETFKEPVRTITHPFILEEKGWGEFNINVKLYFNDLNEKFITFSHFLKLYGENNEDIVVNEKRETIVFRSPSKRLYDMLGDEEMCDDGSDEERIESALRYVLKKYEELP
;
A
#
# COMPACT_ATOMS: atom_id res chain seq x y z
N MET A 1 -0.21 4.97 28.72
CA MET A 1 0.91 5.04 27.76
C MET A 1 1.14 6.49 27.38
N LYS A 2 2.37 7.00 27.39
CA LYS A 2 2.66 8.40 27.01
C LYS A 2 2.61 8.53 25.49
N ARG A 3 1.70 9.37 24.98
CA ARG A 3 1.66 9.78 23.56
C ARG A 3 2.48 11.07 23.40
N VAL A 4 3.01 11.28 22.20
CA VAL A 4 3.66 12.53 21.83
C VAL A 4 2.57 13.43 21.25
N GLU A 5 2.13 14.43 22.01
CA GLU A 5 1.05 15.32 21.60
C GLU A 5 1.49 16.23 20.45
N ASP A 6 0.51 16.68 19.65
CA ASP A 6 0.68 17.64 18.55
C ASP A 6 1.70 17.25 17.47
N VAL A 7 1.98 15.95 17.35
CA VAL A 7 2.90 15.39 16.34
C VAL A 7 2.15 14.47 15.39
N ASN A 8 2.30 14.71 14.09
CA ASN A 8 1.84 13.81 13.03
C ASN A 8 3.07 13.32 12.24
N ILE A 9 3.20 12.00 12.12
CA ILE A 9 4.24 11.38 11.30
C ILE A 9 3.58 10.62 10.16
N THR A 10 4.11 10.78 8.95
CA THR A 10 3.65 10.05 7.77
C THR A 10 4.68 9.01 7.33
N ARG A 11 4.22 7.86 6.83
CA ARG A 11 5.07 6.88 6.16
C ARG A 11 4.43 6.43 4.86
N SER A 12 5.20 6.46 3.79
CA SER A 12 4.77 5.96 2.48
C SER A 12 5.07 4.47 2.37
N ILE A 13 4.13 3.71 1.82
CA ILE A 13 4.34 2.32 1.41
C ILE A 13 3.84 2.13 -0.02
N LEU A 14 4.46 1.20 -0.74
CA LEU A 14 3.96 0.69 -2.01
C LEU A 14 3.27 -0.64 -1.74
N ILE A 15 1.99 -0.72 -2.12
CA ILE A 15 1.22 -1.97 -2.12
C ILE A 15 0.97 -2.32 -3.57
N GLY A 16 1.37 -3.53 -3.94
CA GLY A 16 1.28 -3.96 -5.33
C GLY A 16 1.02 -5.43 -5.51
N THR A 17 0.59 -5.74 -6.72
CA THR A 17 0.53 -7.08 -7.25
C THR A 17 1.29 -7.16 -8.57
N SER A 18 1.97 -8.29 -8.78
CA SER A 18 2.53 -8.65 -10.08
C SER A 18 2.00 -10.01 -10.48
N ALA A 19 1.44 -10.12 -11.68
CA ALA A 19 0.95 -11.35 -12.26
C ALA A 19 1.80 -11.74 -13.48
N THR A 20 1.95 -13.03 -13.71
CA THR A 20 2.65 -13.59 -14.87
C THR A 20 1.82 -14.71 -15.47
N LEU A 21 1.59 -14.64 -16.77
CA LEU A 21 0.85 -15.63 -17.53
C LEU A 21 1.61 -16.97 -17.54
N ILE A 22 0.90 -18.06 -17.27
CA ILE A 22 1.43 -19.42 -17.37
C ILE A 22 1.27 -19.89 -18.81
N LYS A 23 2.38 -20.08 -19.54
CA LYS A 23 2.36 -20.45 -20.97
C LYS A 23 1.73 -21.81 -21.26
N ASN A 24 1.89 -22.78 -20.34
CA ASN A 24 1.36 -24.14 -20.46
C ASN A 24 0.72 -24.56 -19.13
N PRO A 25 -0.50 -24.10 -18.82
CA PRO A 25 -1.14 -24.40 -17.54
C PRO A 25 -1.51 -25.89 -17.46
N THR A 26 -1.18 -26.52 -16.34
CA THR A 26 -1.53 -27.93 -16.04
C THR A 26 -2.78 -28.04 -15.15
N THR A 27 -3.36 -26.90 -14.77
CA THR A 27 -4.55 -26.74 -13.92
C THR A 27 -5.37 -25.57 -14.46
N ASP A 28 -6.55 -25.31 -13.90
CA ASP A 28 -7.38 -24.15 -14.27
C ASP A 28 -6.73 -22.78 -13.95
N ASN A 29 -5.62 -22.76 -13.22
CA ASN A 29 -4.87 -21.54 -12.97
C ASN A 29 -4.14 -21.06 -14.23
N THR A 30 -4.45 -19.82 -14.64
CA THR A 30 -3.85 -19.19 -15.82
C THR A 30 -2.65 -18.32 -15.47
N HIS A 31 -2.54 -17.83 -14.23
CA HIS A 31 -1.48 -16.93 -13.79
C HIS A 31 -0.82 -17.41 -12.49
N THR A 32 0.47 -17.11 -12.36
CA THR A 32 1.12 -16.96 -11.05
C THR A 32 1.08 -15.48 -10.68
N TRP A 33 0.73 -15.15 -9.45
CA TRP A 33 0.71 -13.76 -9.01
C TRP A 33 1.32 -13.62 -7.62
N LYS A 34 1.79 -12.41 -7.35
CA LYS A 34 2.46 -12.03 -6.11
C LYS A 34 1.83 -10.76 -5.59
N PHE A 35 1.44 -10.75 -4.33
CA PHE A 35 1.14 -9.54 -3.58
C PHE A 35 2.37 -9.13 -2.79
N TYR A 36 2.63 -7.83 -2.67
CA TYR A 36 3.72 -7.32 -1.86
C TYR A 36 3.42 -5.95 -1.24
N ILE A 37 4.06 -5.70 -0.09
CA ILE A 37 4.20 -4.38 0.52
C ILE A 37 5.69 -4.06 0.63
N LYS A 38 6.11 -2.92 0.09
CA LYS A 38 7.51 -2.46 0.13
C LYS A 38 7.62 -0.98 0.46
N SER A 39 8.79 -0.54 0.92
CA SER A 39 9.08 0.88 1.04
C SER A 39 9.41 1.47 -0.35
N PRO A 40 8.91 2.67 -0.71
CA PRO A 40 9.28 3.34 -1.96
C PRO A 40 10.77 3.65 -2.09
N THR A 41 11.44 3.86 -0.97
CA THR A 41 12.85 4.29 -0.86
C THR A 41 13.77 3.18 -0.37
N ASN A 42 13.22 1.97 -0.20
CA ASN A 42 13.89 0.83 0.43
C ASN A 42 14.24 1.04 1.92
N THR A 43 13.57 1.96 2.61
CA THR A 43 13.70 2.09 4.07
C THR A 43 13.10 0.90 4.84
N PRO A 44 13.68 0.54 5.99
CA PRO A 44 13.12 -0.49 6.86
C PRO A 44 11.71 -0.14 7.34
N MET A 45 10.77 -1.07 7.20
CA MET A 45 9.39 -0.92 7.66
C MET A 45 9.16 -1.60 9.02
N HIS A 46 10.10 -1.47 9.95
CA HIS A 46 10.06 -2.14 11.27
C HIS A 46 8.93 -1.64 12.18
N TYR A 47 8.23 -0.58 11.83
CA TYR A 47 7.01 -0.16 12.53
C TYR A 47 5.81 -1.07 12.21
N ILE A 48 5.88 -1.88 11.13
CA ILE A 48 4.84 -2.84 10.73
C ILE A 48 5.16 -4.21 11.35
N SER A 49 4.16 -4.80 12.01
CA SER A 49 4.26 -6.14 12.61
C SER A 49 3.88 -7.24 11.62
N LYS A 50 2.70 -7.11 11.00
CA LYS A 50 2.14 -8.11 10.08
C LYS A 50 1.08 -7.48 9.19
N ALA A 51 0.84 -8.09 8.03
CA ALA A 51 -0.33 -7.82 7.21
C ALA A 51 -1.22 -9.06 7.19
N VAL A 52 -2.53 -8.87 7.39
CA VAL A 52 -3.54 -9.91 7.23
C VAL A 52 -4.30 -9.62 5.95
N LEU A 53 -4.13 -10.50 4.96
CA LEU A 53 -4.75 -10.45 3.65
C LEU A 53 -6.02 -11.30 3.69
N THR A 54 -7.11 -10.80 3.12
CA THR A 54 -8.32 -11.58 2.84
C THR A 54 -8.50 -11.65 1.33
N LEU A 55 -8.26 -12.85 0.81
CA LEU A 55 -8.43 -13.24 -0.58
C LEU A 55 -9.88 -13.63 -0.88
N HIS A 56 -10.16 -13.94 -2.14
CA HIS A 56 -11.45 -14.51 -2.53
C HIS A 56 -11.73 -15.86 -1.82
N GLU A 57 -13.00 -16.15 -1.53
CA GLU A 57 -13.42 -17.32 -0.74
C GLU A 57 -13.11 -18.68 -1.37
N THR A 58 -12.82 -18.70 -2.68
CA THR A 58 -12.47 -19.92 -3.43
C THR A 58 -11.08 -20.47 -3.08
N PHE A 59 -10.24 -19.69 -2.39
CA PHE A 59 -8.95 -20.16 -1.89
C PHE A 59 -9.14 -21.03 -0.64
N LYS A 60 -8.40 -22.13 -0.52
CA LYS A 60 -8.48 -23.09 0.61
C LYS A 60 -8.28 -22.43 1.99
N GLU A 61 -7.53 -21.33 2.02
CA GLU A 61 -7.33 -20.48 3.19
C GLU A 61 -7.40 -19.02 2.71
N PRO A 62 -8.58 -18.38 2.68
CA PRO A 62 -8.70 -17.06 2.07
C PRO A 62 -8.08 -15.97 2.97
N VAL A 63 -7.94 -16.19 4.27
CA VAL A 63 -7.28 -15.25 5.19
C VAL A 63 -5.84 -15.68 5.40
N ARG A 64 -4.87 -14.86 4.97
CA ARG A 64 -3.43 -15.10 5.10
C ARG A 64 -2.79 -14.06 5.99
N THR A 65 -1.87 -14.46 6.84
CA THR A 65 -1.04 -13.54 7.61
C THR A 65 0.39 -13.60 7.09
N ILE A 66 0.95 -12.45 6.73
CA ILE A 66 2.34 -12.33 6.25
C ILE A 66 3.13 -11.37 7.14
N THR A 67 4.42 -11.65 7.29
CA THR A 67 5.41 -10.81 7.99
C THR A 67 6.49 -10.36 6.99
N HIS A 68 7.44 -9.55 7.43
CA HIS A 68 8.57 -9.15 6.57
C HIS A 68 9.37 -10.39 6.09
N PRO A 69 9.72 -10.49 4.80
CA PRO A 69 9.39 -9.59 3.70
C PRO A 69 7.92 -9.78 3.28
N PHE A 70 7.10 -8.73 3.37
CA PHE A 70 5.63 -8.77 3.25
C PHE A 70 5.18 -9.16 1.85
N ILE A 71 5.27 -10.46 1.55
CA ILE A 71 5.05 -11.06 0.23
C ILE A 71 4.12 -12.26 0.39
N LEU A 72 3.19 -12.40 -0.53
CA LEU A 72 2.38 -13.60 -0.73
C LEU A 72 2.45 -13.98 -2.22
N GLU A 73 2.66 -15.25 -2.52
CA GLU A 73 2.63 -15.79 -3.88
C GLU A 73 1.56 -16.86 -3.99
N GLU A 74 0.79 -16.80 -5.08
CA GLU A 74 -0.36 -17.67 -5.34
C GLU A 74 -0.54 -17.90 -6.83
N LYS A 75 -1.45 -18.83 -7.16
CA LYS A 75 -1.89 -19.06 -8.54
C LYS A 75 -3.39 -18.80 -8.65
N GLY A 76 -3.83 -18.37 -9.82
CA GLY A 76 -5.24 -18.10 -10.03
C GLY A 76 -5.56 -17.70 -11.46
N TRP A 77 -6.85 -17.56 -11.72
CA TRP A 77 -7.39 -17.13 -13.02
C TRP A 77 -8.29 -15.90 -12.92
N GLY A 78 -8.72 -15.53 -11.71
CA GLY A 78 -9.65 -14.44 -11.48
C GLY A 78 -8.97 -13.20 -10.88
N GLU A 79 -9.44 -12.04 -11.28
CA GLU A 79 -9.14 -10.74 -10.68
C GLU A 79 -10.09 -10.46 -9.52
N PHE A 80 -9.60 -9.88 -8.43
CA PHE A 80 -10.41 -9.56 -7.27
C PHE A 80 -9.75 -8.52 -6.36
N ASN A 81 -10.53 -7.94 -5.45
CA ASN A 81 -10.02 -7.06 -4.40
C ASN A 81 -9.43 -7.89 -3.24
N ILE A 82 -8.14 -7.69 -2.97
CA ILE A 82 -7.46 -8.19 -1.78
C ILE A 82 -7.66 -7.17 -0.67
N ASN A 83 -8.40 -7.54 0.37
CA ASN A 83 -8.52 -6.71 1.57
C ASN A 83 -7.29 -6.92 2.46
N VAL A 84 -6.72 -5.85 2.98
CA VAL A 84 -5.50 -5.89 3.79
C VAL A 84 -5.74 -5.19 5.11
N LYS A 85 -5.41 -5.85 6.22
CA LYS A 85 -5.29 -5.26 7.56
C LYS A 85 -3.82 -5.20 7.92
N LEU A 86 -3.27 -3.99 8.07
CA LEU A 86 -1.87 -3.76 8.41
C LEU A 86 -1.74 -3.44 9.89
N TYR A 87 -1.05 -4.30 10.64
CA TYR A 87 -0.84 -4.17 12.08
C TYR A 87 0.55 -3.58 12.35
N PHE A 88 0.64 -2.75 13.39
CA PHE A 88 1.88 -2.12 13.81
C PHE A 88 2.53 -2.86 14.99
N ASN A 89 3.84 -2.70 15.16
CA ASN A 89 4.57 -3.29 16.28
C ASN A 89 4.24 -2.64 17.63
N ASP A 90 3.69 -1.42 17.61
CA ASP A 90 3.01 -0.88 18.78
C ASP A 90 1.56 -1.39 18.85
N LEU A 91 1.30 -2.27 19.82
CA LEU A 91 -0.03 -2.86 20.04
C LEU A 91 -1.10 -1.85 20.46
N ASN A 92 -0.69 -0.64 20.85
CA ASN A 92 -1.60 0.43 21.21
C ASN A 92 -2.03 1.27 19.99
N GLU A 93 -1.40 1.06 18.84
CA GLU A 93 -1.81 1.66 17.58
C GLU A 93 -2.76 0.73 16.83
N LYS A 94 -3.88 1.26 16.34
CA LYS A 94 -4.88 0.45 15.65
C LYS A 94 -4.34 0.02 14.29
N PHE A 95 -4.71 -1.17 13.84
CA PHE A 95 -4.43 -1.56 12.45
C PHE A 95 -5.16 -0.62 11.48
N ILE A 96 -4.59 -0.47 10.29
CA ILE A 96 -5.24 0.21 9.17
C ILE A 96 -5.73 -0.80 8.13
N THR A 97 -6.71 -0.40 7.32
CA THR A 97 -7.27 -1.23 6.26
C THR A 97 -7.16 -0.56 4.91
N PHE A 98 -6.81 -1.34 3.89
CA PHE A 98 -6.85 -0.94 2.49
C PHE A 98 -7.31 -2.11 1.61
N SER A 99 -7.78 -1.80 0.42
CA SER A 99 -8.15 -2.77 -0.61
C SER A 99 -7.24 -2.57 -1.82
N HIS A 100 -6.67 -3.66 -2.32
CA HIS A 100 -5.84 -3.63 -3.51
C HIS A 100 -6.39 -4.61 -4.56
N PHE A 101 -6.63 -4.12 -5.78
CA PHE A 101 -7.17 -4.94 -6.85
C PHE A 101 -6.06 -5.76 -7.52
N LEU A 102 -6.18 -7.08 -7.50
CA LEU A 102 -5.32 -7.98 -8.27
C LEU A 102 -5.72 -7.91 -9.73
N LYS A 103 -4.84 -7.36 -10.57
CA LYS A 103 -5.00 -7.33 -12.04
C LYS A 103 -4.15 -8.43 -12.66
N LEU A 104 -4.77 -9.28 -13.46
CA LEU A 104 -4.13 -10.38 -14.19
C LEU A 104 -3.99 -10.06 -15.67
N TYR A 105 -4.95 -9.32 -16.24
CA TYR A 105 -5.03 -9.08 -17.68
C TYR A 105 -4.68 -7.63 -18.03
N GLY A 106 -3.58 -7.45 -18.77
CA GLY A 106 -3.15 -6.16 -19.31
C GLY A 106 -3.91 -5.80 -20.59
N GLU A 107 -3.83 -4.53 -21.01
CA GLU A 107 -4.55 -4.06 -22.21
C GLU A 107 -3.95 -4.59 -23.53
N ASN A 108 -2.68 -5.01 -23.51
CA ASN A 108 -1.92 -5.38 -24.71
C ASN A 108 -1.42 -6.84 -24.72
N ASN A 109 -2.17 -7.79 -24.12
CA ASN A 109 -1.74 -9.20 -23.96
C ASN A 109 -0.34 -9.32 -23.32
N GLU A 110 -0.08 -8.52 -22.30
CA GLU A 110 1.20 -8.55 -21.58
C GLU A 110 1.35 -9.86 -20.81
N ASP A 111 2.49 -10.54 -20.98
CA ASP A 111 2.84 -11.75 -20.20
C ASP A 111 3.02 -11.44 -18.71
N ILE A 112 3.30 -10.18 -18.36
CA ILE A 112 3.52 -9.69 -17.00
C ILE A 112 2.68 -8.43 -16.79
N VAL A 113 1.85 -8.44 -15.75
CA VAL A 113 1.03 -7.30 -15.35
C VAL A 113 1.42 -6.87 -13.95
N VAL A 114 1.69 -5.58 -13.77
CA VAL A 114 1.97 -4.98 -12.46
C VAL A 114 0.90 -3.94 -12.16
N ASN A 115 0.27 -4.08 -10.99
CA ASN A 115 -0.63 -3.07 -10.45
C ASN A 115 -0.07 -2.63 -9.09
N GLU A 116 0.42 -1.39 -8.99
CA GLU A 116 1.07 -0.88 -7.78
C GLU A 116 0.50 0.49 -7.42
N LYS A 117 0.28 0.72 -6.13
CA LYS A 117 -0.22 1.99 -5.60
C LYS A 117 0.62 2.43 -4.40
N ARG A 118 0.88 3.73 -4.33
CA ARG A 118 1.41 4.40 -3.13
C ARG A 118 0.28 4.64 -2.13
N GLU A 119 0.48 4.21 -0.90
CA GLU A 119 -0.38 4.55 0.24
C GLU A 119 0.42 5.31 1.29
N THR A 120 -0.23 6.31 1.91
CA THR A 120 0.37 7.12 2.97
C THR A 120 -0.29 6.80 4.31
N ILE A 121 0.50 6.29 5.24
CA ILE A 121 0.07 5.99 6.62
C ILE A 121 0.30 7.24 7.46
N VAL A 122 -0.74 7.71 8.15
CA VAL A 122 -0.66 8.88 9.04
C VAL A 122 -0.79 8.44 10.49
N PHE A 123 0.28 8.58 11.26
CA PHE A 123 0.30 8.34 12.70
C PHE A 123 0.06 9.65 13.44
N ARG A 124 -1.12 9.76 14.07
CA ARG A 124 -1.51 10.96 14.84
C ARG A 124 -1.22 10.79 16.31
N SER A 125 -0.49 11.76 16.86
CA SER A 125 0.01 11.76 18.23
C SER A 125 0.55 10.38 18.64
N PRO A 126 1.54 9.79 17.92
CA PRO A 126 1.94 8.40 18.16
C PRO A 126 2.41 8.17 19.60
N SER A 127 2.39 6.91 20.05
CA SER A 127 3.04 6.59 21.32
C SER A 127 4.51 6.96 21.29
N LYS A 128 5.12 7.22 22.45
CA LYS A 128 6.58 7.47 22.49
C LYS A 128 7.37 6.31 21.86
N ARG A 129 6.96 5.06 22.09
CA ARG A 129 7.60 3.87 21.50
C ARG A 129 7.48 3.85 19.97
N LEU A 130 6.29 4.13 19.44
CA LEU A 130 6.06 4.15 18.00
C LEU A 130 6.77 5.35 17.36
N TYR A 131 6.74 6.51 18.00
CA TYR A 131 7.49 7.70 17.58
C TYR A 131 8.99 7.40 17.46
N ASP A 132 9.58 6.77 18.48
CA ASP A 132 10.99 6.37 18.48
C ASP A 132 11.29 5.31 17.41
N MET A 133 10.35 4.40 17.12
CA MET A 133 10.48 3.46 16.00
C MET A 133 10.41 4.17 14.67
N LEU A 134 9.46 5.09 14.47
CA LEU A 134 9.30 5.75 13.20
C LEU A 134 10.59 6.52 12.86
N GLY A 135 11.24 7.16 13.83
CA GLY A 135 12.46 7.93 13.62
C GLY A 135 12.22 9.17 12.75
N ASP A 136 13.28 9.93 12.46
CA ASP A 136 13.17 11.21 11.75
C ASP A 136 13.16 11.08 10.21
N GLU A 137 13.42 9.90 9.66
CA GLU A 137 13.45 9.70 8.19
C GLU A 137 12.12 9.17 7.65
N GLU A 138 11.40 10.02 6.92
CA GLU A 138 11.46 10.01 5.44
C GLU A 138 10.71 11.24 4.86
N MET A 139 11.44 12.21 4.32
CA MET A 139 10.90 13.25 3.42
C MET A 139 11.23 12.82 1.98
N CYS A 140 10.44 11.93 1.42
CA CYS A 140 10.31 11.88 -0.04
C CYS A 140 9.13 12.77 -0.42
N ASP A 141 9.37 14.07 -0.33
CA ASP A 141 8.62 15.02 -1.12
C ASP A 141 9.03 14.78 -2.58
N ASP A 142 8.18 14.12 -3.37
CA ASP A 142 8.38 14.04 -4.81
C ASP A 142 7.95 15.34 -5.51
N GLY A 143 7.61 16.39 -4.74
CA GLY A 143 7.14 17.69 -5.20
C GLY A 143 5.78 17.63 -5.90
N SER A 144 5.24 16.43 -6.17
CA SER A 144 4.12 16.27 -7.09
C SER A 144 2.80 16.71 -6.47
N ASP A 145 2.61 16.43 -5.18
CA ASP A 145 1.41 16.86 -4.47
C ASP A 145 1.46 18.37 -4.15
N GLU A 146 2.63 18.91 -3.79
CA GLU A 146 2.80 20.36 -3.56
C GLU A 146 2.59 21.14 -4.86
N GLU A 147 3.16 20.69 -5.99
CA GLU A 147 2.99 21.32 -7.30
C GLU A 147 1.54 21.23 -7.80
N ARG A 148 0.82 20.13 -7.52
CA ARG A 148 -0.62 20.00 -7.82
C ARG A 148 -1.47 20.93 -6.95
N ILE A 149 -1.17 21.04 -5.66
CA ILE A 149 -1.85 21.96 -4.74
C ILE A 149 -1.59 23.40 -5.18
N GLU A 150 -0.35 23.76 -5.48
CA GLU A 150 0.03 25.11 -5.89
C GLU A 150 -0.60 25.47 -7.25
N SER A 151 -0.63 24.54 -8.20
CA SER A 151 -1.33 24.70 -9.47
C SER A 151 -2.83 24.92 -9.28
N ALA A 152 -3.47 24.17 -8.38
CA ALA A 152 -4.89 24.34 -8.05
C ALA A 152 -5.16 25.68 -7.37
N LEU A 153 -4.29 26.11 -6.43
CA LEU A 153 -4.41 27.41 -5.76
C LEU A 153 -4.26 28.57 -6.75
N ARG A 154 -3.26 28.53 -7.63
CA ARG A 154 -3.05 29.53 -8.69
C ARG A 154 -4.27 29.61 -9.62
N TYR A 155 -4.85 28.47 -9.98
CA TYR A 155 -6.06 28.43 -10.81
C TYR A 155 -7.24 29.13 -10.12
N VAL A 156 -7.49 28.84 -8.84
CA VAL A 156 -8.58 29.45 -8.07
C VAL A 156 -8.37 30.96 -7.90
N LEU A 157 -7.15 31.40 -7.59
CA LEU A 157 -6.81 32.83 -7.45
C LEU A 157 -7.05 33.59 -8.77
N LYS A 158 -6.57 33.04 -9.88
CA LYS A 158 -6.81 33.62 -11.21
C LYS A 158 -8.31 33.73 -11.51
N LYS A 159 -9.10 32.72 -11.15
CA LYS A 159 -10.55 32.76 -11.34
C LYS A 159 -11.24 33.81 -10.47
N TYR A 160 -10.70 34.08 -9.28
CA TYR A 160 -11.21 35.12 -8.41
C TYR A 160 -10.92 36.53 -8.95
N GLU A 161 -9.74 36.74 -9.54
CA GLU A 161 -9.37 38.01 -10.19
C GLU A 161 -10.19 38.31 -11.46
N GLU A 162 -10.72 37.27 -12.11
CA GLU A 162 -11.59 37.37 -13.30
C GLU A 162 -13.08 37.61 -12.95
N LEU A 163 -13.45 37.67 -11.67
CA LEU A 163 -14.84 37.98 -11.26
C LEU A 163 -15.11 39.49 -11.35
N PRO A 164 -16.26 39.91 -11.90
CA PRO A 164 -16.63 41.31 -12.08
C PRO A 164 -16.97 42.03 -10.77
#